data_AF-A0A7V1Y401-F1
#
_entry.id   AF-A0A7V1Y401-F1
#
_cell.length_a   1.000
_cell.length_b   1.000
_cell.length_c   1.000
_cell.angle_alpha   90.00
_cell.angle_beta   90.00
_cell.angle_gamma   90.00
#
_symmetry.space_group_name_H-M   'P 1'
#
loop_
_entity.id
_entity.type
_entity.pdbx_description
1 polymer ?
#
loop_
_entity_poly.entity_id
_entity_poly.type
_entity_poly.pdbx_seq_one_letter_code
_entity_poly.pdbx_strand_id
1 'polypeptide(L)' 'MAQPAKYDTKSGPAWQMLSGKLTKIEGDFYLVQDFEGDVHRVHVGTDTKRLNGNKKPGDSIRAEITRGYHANSIQ' A
#
# COMPACT_ATOMS: atom_id res chain seq x y z
N MET A 1 15.14 0.91 22.11
CA MET A 1 15.52 0.65 20.70
C MET A 1 14.23 0.33 19.97
N ALA A 2 13.68 1.29 19.19
CA ALA A 2 12.46 1.06 18.44
C ALA A 2 12.77 0.07 17.30
N GLN A 3 12.14 -1.09 17.30
CA GLN A 3 12.23 -2.03 16.18
C GLN A 3 11.78 -1.26 14.93
N PRO A 4 12.61 -1.09 13.89
CA PRO A 4 12.10 -0.56 12.64
C PRO A 4 11.13 -1.62 12.14
N ALA A 5 9.84 -1.29 12.08
CA ALA A 5 8.86 -2.11 11.37
C ALA A 5 9.49 -2.42 10.01
N LYS A 6 9.88 -3.68 9.81
CA LYS A 6 10.58 -4.12 8.61
C LYS A 6 9.58 -4.08 7.48
N TYR A 7 9.42 -2.90 6.87
CA TYR A 7 8.72 -2.76 5.63
C TYR A 7 9.55 -3.45 4.55
N ASP A 8 8.94 -4.37 3.82
CA ASP A 8 9.60 -4.94 2.66
C ASP A 8 9.84 -3.80 1.67
N THR A 9 11.06 -3.68 1.19
CA THR A 9 11.43 -2.60 0.26
C THR A 9 11.33 -3.04 -1.20
N LYS A 10 10.93 -4.30 -1.44
CA LYS A 10 10.85 -4.93 -2.76
C LYS A 10 9.54 -5.70 -2.92
N SER A 11 9.08 -5.83 -4.17
CA SER A 11 8.00 -6.76 -4.49
C SER A 11 8.42 -8.20 -4.15
N GLY A 12 7.45 -8.97 -3.70
CA GLY A 12 7.63 -10.32 -3.19
C GLY A 12 6.37 -11.16 -3.38
N PRO A 13 6.32 -12.38 -2.83
CA PRO A 13 5.12 -13.19 -2.92
C PRO A 13 3.91 -12.42 -2.37
N ALA A 14 2.87 -12.32 -3.19
CA ALA A 14 1.61 -11.70 -2.82
C ALA A 14 1.10 -12.37 -1.54
N TRP A 15 0.96 -11.59 -0.47
CA TRP A 15 0.49 -12.10 0.79
C TRP A 15 -0.99 -11.86 0.98
N GLN A 16 -1.42 -10.61 0.76
CA GLN A 16 -2.80 -10.22 0.92
C GLN A 16 -3.16 -9.11 -0.06
N MET A 17 -4.45 -9.01 -0.36
CA MET A 17 -4.99 -7.91 -1.13
C MET A 17 -5.64 -6.91 -0.18
N LEU A 18 -5.14 -5.68 -0.18
CA LEU A 18 -5.67 -4.58 0.59
C LEU A 18 -6.61 -3.77 -0.29
N SER A 19 -7.87 -3.66 0.10
CA SER A 19 -8.89 -2.91 -0.63
C SER A 19 -9.50 -1.86 0.27
N GLY A 20 -9.36 -0.60 -0.10
CA GLY A 20 -9.89 0.47 0.72
C GLY A 20 -9.79 1.82 0.05
N LYS A 21 -10.15 2.87 0.78
CA LYS A 21 -10.09 4.23 0.31
C LYS A 21 -8.72 4.83 0.63
N LEU A 22 -8.04 5.34 -0.38
CA LEU A 22 -6.80 6.08 -0.17
C LEU A 22 -7.15 7.36 0.60
N THR A 23 -6.70 7.50 1.84
CA THR A 23 -6.98 8.68 2.66
C THR A 23 -5.90 9.71 2.50
N LYS A 24 -4.65 9.27 2.38
CA LYS A 24 -3.49 10.16 2.31
C LYS A 24 -2.31 9.48 1.61
N ILE A 25 -1.43 10.29 1.02
CA ILE A 25 -0.18 9.86 0.40
C ILE A 25 0.96 10.66 1.04
N GLU A 26 1.95 9.97 1.56
CA GLU A 26 3.14 10.53 2.21
C GLU A 26 4.39 10.05 1.48
N GLY A 27 4.76 10.75 0.41
CA GLY A 27 5.86 10.36 -0.47
C GLY A 27 5.59 8.99 -1.10
N ASP A 28 6.38 7.99 -0.71
CA ASP A 28 6.28 6.60 -1.15
C ASP A 28 5.32 5.75 -0.29
N PHE A 29 4.62 6.34 0.69
CA PHE A 29 3.69 5.61 1.55
C PHE A 29 2.24 6.03 1.32
N TYR A 30 1.37 5.06 1.08
CA TYR A 30 -0.05 5.25 0.82
C TYR A 30 -0.82 4.79 2.07
N LEU A 31 -1.64 5.69 2.63
CA LEU A 31 -2.51 5.39 3.76
C LEU A 31 -3.89 5.01 3.22
N VAL A 32 -4.24 3.75 3.37
CA VAL A 32 -5.47 3.16 2.85
C VAL A 32 -6.36 2.82 4.02
N GLN A 33 -7.55 3.40 4.06
CA GLN A 33 -8.56 3.05 5.04
C GLN A 33 -9.43 1.92 4.50
N ASP A 34 -9.45 0.79 5.19
CA ASP A 34 -10.35 -0.33 4.87
C ASP A 34 -11.80 0.01 5.26
N PHE A 35 -12.74 -0.83 4.85
CA PHE A 35 -14.16 -0.69 5.16
C PHE A 35 -14.46 -0.82 6.66
N GLU A 36 -13.58 -1.49 7.42
CA GLU A 36 -13.65 -1.56 8.88
C GLU A 36 -13.25 -0.24 9.57
N GLY A 37 -12.67 0.72 8.83
CA GLY A 37 -12.20 2.01 9.34
C GLY A 37 -10.71 2.03 9.72
N ASP A 38 -10.06 0.87 9.72
CA ASP A 38 -8.63 0.72 9.94
C ASP A 38 -7.78 1.35 8.85
N VAL A 39 -6.73 2.07 9.24
CA VAL A 39 -5.81 2.74 8.30
C VAL A 39 -4.53 1.92 8.18
N HIS A 40 -4.34 1.35 7.00
CA HIS A 40 -3.16 0.59 6.63
C HIS A 40 -2.16 1.46 5.88
N ARG A 41 -0.90 1.41 6.29
CA ARG A 41 0.20 2.11 5.63
C ARG A 41 0.93 1.16 4.70
N VAL A 42 0.83 1.42 3.41
CA VAL A 42 1.42 0.60 2.34
C VAL A 42 2.58 1.34 1.71
N HIS A 43 3.71 0.68 1.54
CA HIS A 43 4.86 1.22 0.83
C HIS A 43 4.71 0.98 -0.67
N VAL A 44 4.79 2.05 -1.46
CA VAL A 44 4.61 2.08 -2.92
C VAL A 44 5.91 2.60 -3.52
N GLY A 45 6.78 1.68 -3.90
CA GLY A 45 8.06 2.00 -4.52
C GLY A 45 7.98 2.12 -6.04
N THR A 46 9.12 2.36 -6.67
CA THR A 46 9.27 2.33 -8.15
C THR A 46 9.01 0.95 -8.75
N ASP A 47 9.16 -0.11 -7.96
CA ASP A 47 8.90 -1.50 -8.37
C ASP A 47 7.40 -1.84 -8.34
N THR A 48 6.58 -1.02 -7.65
CA THR A 48 5.13 -1.22 -7.57
C THR A 48 4.45 -0.94 -8.92
N LYS A 49 3.71 -1.92 -9.41
CA LYS A 49 2.99 -1.83 -10.69
C LYS A 49 1.71 -1.01 -10.56
N ARG A 50 1.62 0.13 -11.25
CA ARG A 50 0.46 1.03 -11.24
C ARG A 50 -0.47 0.71 -12.42
N LEU A 51 -1.54 -0.04 -12.17
CA LEU A 51 -2.42 -0.57 -13.21
C LEU A 51 -3.45 0.47 -13.70
N ASN A 52 -3.99 1.29 -12.80
CA ASN A 52 -4.96 2.36 -13.11
C ASN A 52 -4.35 3.78 -13.07
N GLY A 53 -3.04 3.88 -13.27
CA GLY A 53 -2.32 5.15 -13.23
C GLY A 53 -2.17 5.73 -11.81
N ASN A 54 -2.08 7.06 -11.71
CA ASN A 54 -1.84 7.74 -10.43
C ASN A 54 -3.10 7.77 -9.57
N LYS A 55 -3.05 7.13 -8.42
CA LYS A 55 -4.09 7.22 -7.39
C LYS A 55 -3.94 8.48 -6.56
N LYS A 56 -5.09 9.01 -6.10
CA LYS A 56 -5.20 10.23 -5.29
C LYS A 56 -6.00 9.95 -4.01
N PRO A 57 -5.75 10.69 -2.93
CA PRO A 57 -6.59 10.60 -1.74
C PRO A 57 -8.05 10.90 -2.08
N GLY A 58 -8.97 10.11 -1.56
CA GLY A 58 -10.39 10.08 -1.91
C GLY A 58 -10.79 8.95 -2.86
N ASP A 59 -9.84 8.34 -3.57
CA ASP A 59 -10.07 7.24 -4.51
C ASP A 59 -10.10 5.88 -3.79
N SER A 60 -10.97 4.98 -4.22
CA SER A 60 -10.92 3.59 -3.79
C SER A 60 -9.83 2.86 -4.57
N ILE A 61 -8.91 2.23 -3.84
CA ILE A 61 -7.77 1.54 -4.43
C ILE A 61 -7.75 0.07 -3.99
N ARG A 62 -7.12 -0.75 -4.82
CA ARG A 62 -6.82 -2.14 -4.47
C ARG A 62 -5.33 -2.37 -4.65
N ALA A 63 -4.64 -2.61 -3.55
CA ALA A 63 -3.21 -2.84 -3.51
C ALA A 63 -2.93 -4.31 -3.18
N GLU A 64 -2.18 -5.01 -4.02
CA GLU A 64 -1.63 -6.30 -3.64
C GLU A 64 -0.36 -6.07 -2.82
N ILE A 65 -0.35 -6.54 -1.57
CA ILE A 65 0.75 -6.30 -0.63
C ILE A 65 1.48 -7.59 -0.25
N THR A 66 2.77 -7.44 0.05
CA THR A 66 3.61 -8.48 0.65
C THR A 66 3.43 -8.51 2.18
N ARG A 67 4.01 -9.52 2.85
CA ARG A 67 4.01 -9.62 4.32
C ARG A 67 4.63 -8.39 5.01
N GLY A 68 5.52 -7.68 4.33
CA GLY A 68 6.14 -6.45 4.82
C GLY A 68 5.42 -5.17 4.36
N TYR A 69 4.15 -5.23 3.96
CA TYR A 69 3.36 -4.07 3.54
C TYR A 69 3.92 -3.32 2.32
N HIS A 70 4.71 -3.99 1.49
CA HIS A 70 5.12 -3.49 0.18
C HIS A 70 4.03 -3.75 -0.85
N ALA A 71 3.63 -2.76 -1.64
CA ALA A 71 2.72 -2.98 -2.76
C ALA A 71 3.47 -3.59 -3.95
N ASN A 72 3.08 -4.80 -4.35
CA ASN A 72 3.45 -5.36 -5.64
C ASN A 72 2.74 -4.62 -6.79
N SER A 73 1.46 -4.30 -6.58
CA SER A 73 0.64 -3.59 -7.57
C SER A 73 -0.47 -2.78 -6.93
N ILE A 74 -0.91 -1.71 -7.60
CA ILE A 74 -2.02 -0.84 -7.22
C ILE A 74 -2.92 -0.58 -8.43
N GLN A 75 -4.23 -0.73 -8.24
CA GLN A 75 -5.29 -0.41 -9.20
C GLN A 75 -6.44 0.37 -8.59
#